data_AF-A0A4R3GQW2-F1
#
_entry.id   AF-A0A4R3GQW2-F1
#
_cell.length_a   1.000
_cell.length_b   1.000
_cell.length_c   1.000
_cell.angle_alpha   90.00
_cell.angle_beta   90.00
_cell.angle_gamma   90.00
#
_symmetry.space_group_name_H-M   'P 1'
#
loop_
_entity.id
_entity.type
_entity.pdbx_description
1 polymer ?
#
loop_
_entity_poly.entity_id
_entity_poly.type
_entity_poly.pdbx_seq_one_letter_code
_entity_poly.pdbx_strand_id
1 'polypeptide(L)'
;MLRRVLVSTLVMGLGGFSVFYWLLQNGYSDAAARNPLLLLFVLFENVQTCNSRSERQSLFKQGFGGNLPLLMAVLAAQAIHILAMHMPILSGILLLQPVSFNEWMALLTLACMLLVVSETDKWWNARRTRLQASPP
;
A
#
# COMPACT_ATOMS: atom_id res chain seq x y z
N MET A 1 9.29 15.16 -5.84
CA MET A 1 9.19 14.47 -4.54
C MET A 1 7.95 14.88 -3.76
N LEU A 2 7.86 16.15 -3.33
CA LEU A 2 6.79 16.60 -2.42
C LEU A 2 5.37 16.21 -2.87
N ARG A 3 5.01 16.43 -4.15
CA ARG A 3 3.68 16.06 -4.65
C ARG A 3 3.36 14.58 -4.48
N ARG A 4 4.33 13.69 -4.73
CA ARG A 4 4.11 12.23 -4.62
C ARG A 4 3.90 11.83 -3.17
N VAL A 5 4.69 12.42 -2.26
CA VAL A 5 4.51 12.22 -0.81
C VAL A 5 3.11 12.66 -0.40
N LEU A 6 2.69 13.87 -0.78
CA LEU A 6 1.34 14.38 -0.48
C LEU A 6 0.24 13.48 -1.03
N VAL A 7 0.35 13.05 -2.29
CA VAL A 7 -0.64 12.16 -2.91
C VAL A 7 -0.70 10.81 -2.19
N SER A 8 0.43 10.16 -1.95
CA SER A 8 0.47 8.87 -1.25
C SER A 8 -0.06 9.00 0.18
N THR A 9 0.35 10.01 0.94
CA THR A 9 -0.13 10.26 2.30
C THR A 9 -1.63 10.53 2.33
N LEU A 10 -2.17 11.30 1.39
CA LEU A 10 -3.61 11.54 1.29
C LEU A 10 -4.38 10.25 0.99
N VAL A 11 -3.92 9.45 0.03
CA VAL A 11 -4.57 8.19 -0.34
C VAL A 11 -4.54 7.20 0.83
N MET A 12 -3.38 7.01 1.45
CA MET A 12 -3.20 6.06 2.54
C MET A 12 -3.93 6.54 3.82
N GLY A 13 -3.86 7.84 4.12
CA GLY A 13 -4.53 8.44 5.27
C GLY A 13 -6.05 8.40 5.14
N LEU A 14 -6.60 8.87 4.00
CA LEU A 14 -8.04 8.82 3.76
C LEU A 14 -8.54 7.38 3.62
N GLY A 15 -7.79 6.51 2.94
CA GLY A 15 -8.14 5.10 2.79
C GLY A 15 -8.16 4.37 4.13
N GLY A 16 -7.10 4.53 4.93
CA GLY A 16 -7.02 3.95 6.28
C GLY A 16 -8.13 4.47 7.20
N PHE A 17 -8.38 5.78 7.20
CA PHE A 17 -9.45 6.37 7.99
C PHE A 17 -10.83 5.88 7.55
N SER A 18 -11.07 5.79 6.24
CA SER A 18 -12.35 5.32 5.68
C SER A 18 -12.61 3.86 6.06
N VAL A 19 -11.61 3.00 5.95
CA VAL A 19 -11.72 1.59 6.37
C VAL A 19 -11.95 1.47 7.86
N PHE A 20 -11.19 2.21 8.67
CA PHE A 20 -11.36 2.22 10.12
C PHE A 20 -12.76 2.68 10.53
N TYR A 21 -13.23 3.80 9.97
CA TYR A 21 -14.57 4.31 10.21
C TYR A 21 -15.64 3.30 9.77
N TRP A 22 -15.49 2.70 8.60
CA TRP A 22 -16.42 1.68 8.11
C TRP A 22 -16.49 0.47 9.05
N LEU A 23 -15.36 -0.02 9.57
CA LEU A 23 -15.34 -1.13 10.52
C LEU A 23 -16.10 -0.79 11.81
N LEU A 24 -15.91 0.41 12.36
CA LEU A 24 -16.64 0.87 13.55
C LEU A 24 -18.15 0.92 13.29
N GLN A 25 -18.58 1.41 12.13
CA GLN A 25 -19.99 1.45 11.75
C GLN A 25 -20.60 0.05 11.55
N ASN A 26 -19.78 -0.95 11.24
CA ASN A 26 -20.21 -2.35 11.13
C ASN A 26 -20.10 -3.11 12.48
N GLY A 27 -19.92 -2.40 13.60
CA GLY A 27 -20.00 -2.98 14.94
C GLY A 27 -18.68 -3.59 15.46
N TYR A 28 -17.56 -3.36 14.77
CA TYR A 28 -16.25 -3.75 15.31
C TYR A 28 -15.88 -2.82 16.47
N SER A 29 -15.26 -3.39 17.52
CA SER A 29 -14.64 -2.58 18.57
C SER A 29 -13.39 -1.88 18.07
N ASP A 30 -12.94 -0.82 18.76
CA ASP A 30 -11.70 -0.12 18.43
C ASP A 30 -10.50 -1.07 18.35
N ALA A 31 -10.41 -2.02 19.28
CA ALA A 31 -9.33 -3.01 19.31
C ALA A 31 -9.42 -3.96 18.10
N ALA A 32 -10.62 -4.43 17.75
CA ALA A 32 -10.81 -5.32 16.61
C ALA A 32 -10.56 -4.61 15.27
N ALA A 33 -10.91 -3.34 15.14
CA ALA A 33 -10.72 -2.56 13.91
C ALA A 33 -9.24 -2.19 13.65
N ARG A 34 -8.41 -2.12 14.69
CA ARG A 34 -6.97 -1.83 14.56
C ARG A 34 -6.19 -2.92 13.82
N ASN A 35 -6.58 -4.19 13.98
CA ASN A 35 -5.90 -5.32 13.35
C ASN A 35 -5.95 -5.27 11.80
N PRO A 36 -7.13 -5.21 11.15
CA PRO A 36 -7.21 -5.05 9.70
C PRO A 36 -6.67 -3.69 9.22
N LEU A 37 -6.75 -2.63 10.03
CA LEU A 37 -6.14 -1.35 9.71
C LEU A 37 -4.60 -1.45 9.62
N LEU A 38 -3.96 -2.11 10.58
CA LEU A 38 -2.51 -2.32 10.57
C LEU A 38 -2.10 -3.16 9.36
N LEU A 39 -2.83 -4.24 9.07
CA LEU A 39 -2.60 -5.04 7.86
C LEU A 39 -2.73 -4.20 6.59
N LEU A 40 -3.75 -3.34 6.48
CA LEU A 40 -3.91 -2.43 5.36
C LEU A 40 -2.69 -1.51 5.18
N PHE A 41 -2.14 -0.97 6.27
CA PHE A 41 -0.94 -0.14 6.20
C PHE A 41 0.30 -0.93 5.76
N VAL A 42 0.48 -2.17 6.22
CA VAL A 42 1.57 -3.04 5.72
C VAL A 42 1.43 -3.27 4.21
N LEU A 43 0.21 -3.52 3.72
CA LEU A 43 -0.06 -3.69 2.30
C LEU A 43 0.17 -2.39 1.51
N PHE A 44 -0.23 -1.24 2.06
CA PHE A 44 0.09 0.06 1.47
C PHE A 44 1.59 0.30 1.36
N GLU A 45 2.37 0.00 2.41
CA GLU A 45 3.82 0.20 2.38
C GLU A 45 4.51 -0.74 1.37
N ASN A 46 4.03 -1.98 1.24
CA ASN A 46 4.53 -2.91 0.21
C ASN A 46 4.29 -2.35 -1.20
N VAL A 47 3.08 -1.84 -1.45
CA VAL A 47 2.72 -1.18 -2.70
C VAL A 47 3.52 0.10 -2.92
N GLN A 48 3.67 0.92 -1.88
CA GLN A 48 4.39 2.19 -1.93
C GLN A 48 5.88 1.99 -2.18
N THR A 49 6.47 0.93 -1.62
CA THR A 49 7.86 0.52 -1.85
C THR A 49 8.09 0.25 -3.34
N CYS A 50 7.18 -0.47 -3.98
CA CYS A 50 7.20 -0.65 -5.44
C CYS A 50 7.10 0.71 -6.14
N ASN A 51 6.13 1.56 -5.77
CA ASN A 51 5.94 2.89 -6.37
C ASN A 51 7.17 3.82 -6.25
N SER A 52 7.94 3.68 -5.18
CA SER A 52 9.14 4.47 -4.90
C SER A 52 10.35 4.04 -5.74
N ARG A 53 10.33 2.86 -6.37
CA ARG A 53 11.43 2.35 -7.21
C ARG A 53 11.75 3.27 -8.40
N SER A 54 10.75 3.91 -8.97
CA SER A 54 10.96 4.89 -10.04
C SER A 54 10.00 6.07 -9.94
N GLU A 55 10.58 7.25 -10.11
CA GLU A 55 9.86 8.52 -10.08
C GLU A 55 9.29 8.90 -11.44
N ARG A 56 9.96 8.45 -12.52
CA ARG A 56 9.63 8.84 -13.90
C ARG A 56 9.11 7.69 -14.73
N GLN A 57 9.52 6.45 -14.41
CA GLN A 57 9.07 5.27 -15.13
C GLN A 57 7.89 4.61 -14.43
N SER A 58 6.97 4.12 -15.25
CA SER A 58 5.83 3.33 -14.81
C SER A 58 6.30 1.96 -14.32
N LEU A 59 5.70 1.45 -13.24
CA LEU A 59 6.03 0.13 -12.72
C LEU A 59 5.78 -0.98 -13.75
N PHE A 60 4.72 -0.85 -14.55
CA PHE A 60 4.38 -1.81 -15.60
C PHE A 60 5.42 -1.87 -16.71
N LYS A 61 6.12 -0.75 -16.97
CA LYS A 61 7.20 -0.71 -17.97
C LYS A 61 8.51 -1.28 -17.44
N GLN A 62 8.78 -1.10 -16.15
CA GLN A 62 10.02 -1.55 -15.53
C GLN A 62 10.00 -3.04 -15.17
N GLY A 63 8.81 -3.65 -15.12
CA GLY A 63 8.57 -5.04 -14.75
C GLY A 63 8.83 -5.31 -13.25
N PHE A 64 8.04 -6.20 -12.64
CA PHE A 64 8.21 -6.54 -11.22
C PHE A 64 9.54 -7.24 -10.91
N GLY A 65 10.14 -7.94 -11.89
CA GLY A 65 11.40 -8.67 -11.72
C GLY A 65 12.69 -7.85 -11.86
N GLY A 66 12.62 -6.58 -12.27
CA GLY A 66 13.84 -5.80 -12.53
C GLY A 66 14.60 -5.31 -11.28
N ASN A 67 14.13 -5.66 -10.07
CA ASN A 67 14.88 -5.50 -8.82
C ASN A 67 14.51 -6.65 -7.86
N LEU A 68 15.18 -7.79 -8.04
CA LEU A 68 14.90 -9.00 -7.26
C LEU A 68 15.14 -8.82 -5.75
N PRO A 69 16.21 -8.14 -5.27
CA PRO A 69 16.37 -7.86 -3.84
C PRO A 69 15.18 -7.12 -3.22
N LEU A 70 14.63 -6.12 -3.93
CA LEU A 70 13.46 -5.38 -3.45
C LEU A 70 12.22 -6.27 -3.33
N LEU A 71 11.97 -7.09 -4.36
CA LEU A 71 10.85 -8.02 -4.36
C LEU A 71 10.97 -9.04 -3.21
N MET A 72 12.16 -9.59 -3.00
CA MET A 72 12.44 -10.49 -1.88
C MET A 72 12.22 -9.80 -0.53
N ALA A 73 12.62 -8.53 -0.39
CA ALA A 73 12.39 -7.77 0.84
C ALA A 73 10.89 -7.54 1.12
N VAL A 74 10.11 -7.19 0.09
CA VAL A 74 8.65 -7.02 0.22
C VAL A 74 7.96 -8.34 0.59
N LEU A 75 8.35 -9.45 -0.06
CA LEU A 75 7.82 -10.78 0.26
C LEU A 75 8.21 -11.23 1.66
N ALA A 76 9.46 -10.99 2.07
CA ALA A 76 9.94 -11.30 3.41
C ALA A 76 9.21 -10.48 4.48
N ALA A 77 9.00 -9.17 4.26
CA ALA A 77 8.25 -8.31 5.17
C ALA A 77 6.80 -8.81 5.32
N GLN A 78 6.14 -9.16 4.21
CA GLN A 78 4.79 -9.72 4.24
C GLN A 78 4.74 -11.07 4.98
N ALA A 79 5.73 -11.95 4.76
CA ALA A 79 5.81 -13.23 5.44
C ALA A 79 6.03 -13.06 6.95
N ILE A 80 6.93 -12.16 7.36
CA ILE A 80 7.17 -11.81 8.76
C ILE A 80 5.88 -11.29 9.40
N HIS A 81 5.13 -10.43 8.70
CA HIS A 81 3.87 -9.92 9.23
C HIS A 81 2.83 -11.04 9.43
N ILE A 82 2.68 -11.96 8.47
CA ILE A 82 1.79 -13.12 8.57
C ILE A 82 2.22 -14.04 9.73
N LEU A 83 3.52 -14.32 9.85
CA LEU A 83 4.05 -15.13 10.95
C LEU A 83 3.82 -14.46 12.31
N ALA A 84 3.99 -13.15 12.39
CA ALA A 84 3.75 -12.38 13.61
C ALA A 84 2.30 -12.49 14.11
N MET A 85 1.31 -12.65 13.22
CA MET A 85 -0.08 -12.89 13.61
C MET A 85 -0.30 -14.25 14.30
N HIS A 86 0.57 -15.23 14.02
CA HIS A 86 0.43 -16.60 14.54
C HIS A 86 1.37 -16.88 15.72
N MET A 87 2.38 -16.02 15.97
CA MET A 87 3.31 -16.18 17.08
C MET A 87 2.75 -15.50 18.35
N PRO A 88 2.47 -16.24 19.44
CA PRO A 88 1.80 -15.71 20.64
C PRO A 88 2.49 -14.50 21.28
N ILE A 89 3.82 -14.46 21.23
CA ILE A 89 4.61 -13.35 21.78
C ILE A 89 4.37 -12.08 20.96
N LEU A 90 4.50 -12.17 19.64
CA LEU A 90 4.35 -11.04 18.73
C LEU A 90 2.90 -10.60 18.62
N SER A 91 1.96 -11.54 18.50
CA SER A 91 0.54 -11.24 18.41
C SER A 91 0.00 -10.58 19.67
N GLY A 92 0.49 -10.97 20.86
CA GLY A 92 0.16 -10.31 22.13
C GLY A 92 0.69 -8.88 22.24
N ILE A 93 1.95 -8.64 21.82
CA ILE A 93 2.58 -7.31 21.89
C ILE A 93 1.99 -6.36 20.85
N LEU A 94 1.81 -6.82 19.63
CA LEU A 94 1.34 -6.02 18.49
C LEU A 94 -0.18 -6.00 18.37
N LEU A 95 -0.89 -6.72 19.27
CA LEU A 95 -2.35 -6.89 19.26
C LEU A 95 -2.86 -7.39 17.90
N LEU A 96 -2.11 -8.33 17.30
CA LEU A 96 -2.44 -8.93 16.02
C LEU A 96 -3.38 -10.11 16.21
N GLN A 97 -4.24 -10.31 15.22
CA GLN A 97 -5.07 -11.51 15.08
C GLN A 97 -4.94 -12.04 13.64
N PRO A 98 -4.95 -13.37 13.43
CA PRO A 98 -5.03 -13.93 12.09
C PRO A 98 -6.26 -13.39 11.35
N VAL A 99 -6.05 -12.92 10.13
CA VAL A 99 -7.09 -12.37 9.26
C VAL A 99 -7.49 -13.44 8.24
N SER A 100 -8.77 -13.54 7.90
CA SER A 100 -9.22 -14.49 6.89
C SER A 100 -8.61 -14.15 5.52
N PHE A 101 -8.46 -15.15 4.65
CA PHE A 101 -7.94 -14.92 3.30
C PHE A 101 -8.79 -13.93 2.50
N ASN A 102 -10.11 -13.94 2.69
CA ASN A 102 -11.04 -13.03 2.02
C ASN A 102 -10.84 -11.58 2.47
N GLU A 103 -10.71 -11.34 3.77
CA GLU A 103 -10.39 -10.01 4.31
C GLU A 103 -9.02 -9.55 3.81
N TRP A 104 -8.02 -10.45 3.80
CA TRP A 104 -6.69 -10.13 3.27
C TRP A 104 -6.74 -9.69 1.80
N MET A 105 -7.48 -10.41 0.96
CA MET A 105 -7.72 -10.07 -0.45
C MET A 105 -8.45 -8.73 -0.62
N ALA A 106 -9.46 -8.46 0.20
CA ALA A 106 -10.19 -7.19 0.16
C ALA A 106 -9.25 -6.01 0.50
N LEU A 107 -8.45 -6.14 1.55
CA LEU A 107 -7.48 -5.12 1.95
C LEU A 107 -6.37 -4.95 0.91
N LEU A 108 -5.91 -6.03 0.28
CA LEU A 108 -4.94 -5.95 -0.83
C LEU A 108 -5.52 -5.19 -2.02
N THR A 109 -6.79 -5.43 -2.35
CA THR A 109 -7.49 -4.72 -3.44
C THR A 109 -7.55 -3.22 -3.16
N LEU A 110 -7.86 -2.85 -1.92
CA LEU A 110 -7.81 -1.45 -1.48
C LEU A 110 -6.39 -0.88 -1.55
N ALA A 111 -5.39 -1.63 -1.12
CA ALA A 111 -3.99 -1.21 -1.21
C ALA A 111 -3.54 -0.97 -2.66
N CYS A 112 -3.99 -1.80 -3.59
CA CYS A 112 -3.72 -1.63 -5.02
C CYS A 112 -4.30 -0.34 -5.61
N MET A 113 -5.30 0.31 -4.98
CA MET A 113 -5.75 1.64 -5.43
C MET A 113 -4.62 2.68 -5.37
N LEU A 114 -3.67 2.54 -4.44
CA LEU A 114 -2.49 3.39 -4.36
C LEU A 114 -1.60 3.25 -5.61
N LEU A 115 -1.48 2.06 -6.20
CA LEU A 115 -0.81 1.86 -7.49
C LEU A 115 -1.52 2.61 -8.61
N VAL A 116 -2.86 2.53 -8.65
CA VAL A 116 -3.64 3.19 -9.71
C VAL A 116 -3.47 4.70 -9.66
N VAL A 117 -3.55 5.28 -8.46
CA VAL A 117 -3.39 6.73 -8.26
C VAL A 117 -1.96 7.17 -8.61
N SER A 118 -0.95 6.44 -8.14
CA SER A 118 0.46 6.80 -8.38
C SER A 118 0.84 6.71 -9.86
N GLU A 119 0.35 5.70 -10.59
CA GLU A 119 0.65 5.51 -12.00
C GLU A 119 -0.09 6.54 -12.87
N THR A 120 -1.32 6.91 -12.49
CA THR A 120 -2.05 8.02 -13.11
C THR A 120 -1.31 9.35 -12.93
N ASP A 121 -0.76 9.62 -11.73
CA ASP A 121 0.04 10.81 -11.44
C ASP A 121 1.31 10.89 -12.31
N LYS A 122 2.04 9.77 -12.43
CA LYS A 122 3.22 9.65 -13.30
C LYS A 122 2.87 9.87 -14.77
N TRP A 123 1.80 9.26 -15.25
CA TRP A 123 1.35 9.39 -16.63
C TRP A 123 0.96 10.82 -16.99
N TRP A 124 0.22 11.49 -16.10
CA TRP A 124 -0.17 12.89 -16.27
C TRP A 124 1.06 13.81 -16.35
N ASN A 125 2.08 13.56 -15.51
CA ASN A 125 3.35 14.30 -15.57
C ASN A 125 4.11 14.07 -16.85
N ALA A 126 4.25 12.81 -17.27
CA ALA A 126 4.96 12.47 -18.49
C ALA A 126 4.32 13.14 -19.71
N ARG A 127 2.98 13.26 -19.75
CA ARG A 127 2.26 14.00 -20.79
C ARG A 127 2.53 15.49 -20.74
N ARG A 128 2.45 16.13 -19.57
CA ARG A 128 2.73 17.57 -19.42
C ARG A 128 4.14 17.95 -19.87
N THR A 129 5.15 17.17 -19.47
CA THR A 129 6.54 17.44 -19.87
C THR A 129 6.75 17.28 -21.37
N ARG A 130 6.08 16.33 -22.03
CA ARG A 130 6.13 16.18 -23.50
C ARG A 130 5.49 17.36 -24.23
N LEU A 131 4.34 17.85 -23.75
CA LEU A 131 3.63 19.00 -24.34
C LEU A 131 4.45 20.31 -24.24
N GLN A 132 5.25 20.47 -23.18
CA GLN A 132 6.14 21.61 -23.02
C GLN A 132 7.42 21.51 -23.86
N ALA A 133 7.77 20.33 -24.37
CA ALA A 133 8.98 20.08 -25.15
C ALA A 133 8.77 20.09 -26.68
N SER A 134 7.54 20.31 -27.15
CA SER A 134 7.25 20.53 -28.57
C SER A 134 7.54 21.99 -28.93
N PRO A 135 8.42 22.28 -29.92
CA PRO A 135 8.67 23.65 -30.34
C PRO A 135 7.44 24.24 -31.07
N PRO A 136 7.29 25.58 -31.08
CA PRO A 136 6.22 26.28 -31.80
C PRO A 136 6.31 26.10 -33.32
#